data_AF-F2JPK5-F1
#
_entry.id   AF-F2JPK5-F1
#
_cell.length_a   1.000
_cell.length_b   1.000
_cell.length_c   1.000
_cell.angle_alpha   90.00
_cell.angle_beta   90.00
_cell.angle_gamma   90.00
#
_symmetry.space_group_name_H-M   'P 1'
#
loop_
_entity.id
_entity.type
_entity.pdbx_description
1 polymer ?
#
loop_
_entity_poly.entity_id
_entity_poly.type
_entity_poly.pdbx_seq_one_letter_code
_entity_poly.pdbx_strand_id
1 'polypeptide(L)'
;MKTEDLKAQGLTEEQINFIMAENGKDVNAVRAKLTTAETERDTYKQQAEDAQKEIQGYKDMDIEGIKQAATNWETKYNTDLQALQTKLDEQQRDFAMKEYIGTYNFTSELVKEAVLAQLKAKDFKLDNGKFLGADDFMAELKTANPTAFAEEDIKKPPTITLPGVKTPPAGKKITMTELMALKNANPDMDITPYL
;
A
#
# COMPACT_ATOMS: atom_id res chain seq x y z
N MET A 1 17.32 -52.64 -68.16
CA MET A 1 17.42 -53.45 -69.39
C MET A 1 18.89 -53.54 -69.77
N LYS A 2 19.37 -54.67 -70.30
CA LYS A 2 20.79 -54.83 -70.71
C LYS A 2 20.87 -54.96 -72.22
N THR A 3 21.89 -54.34 -72.82
CA THR A 3 22.14 -54.39 -74.27
C THR A 3 22.39 -55.81 -74.77
N GLU A 4 23.10 -56.61 -73.97
CA GLU A 4 23.42 -58.01 -74.29
C GLU A 4 22.16 -58.87 -74.44
N ASP A 5 21.16 -58.66 -73.58
CA ASP A 5 19.89 -59.39 -73.62
C ASP A 5 19.10 -59.06 -74.90
N LEU A 6 19.20 -57.82 -75.40
CA LEU A 6 18.55 -57.38 -76.63
C LEU A 6 19.27 -57.85 -77.90
N LYS A 7 20.62 -57.86 -77.88
CA LYS A 7 21.43 -58.45 -78.97
C LYS A 7 21.14 -59.94 -79.14
N ALA A 8 21.03 -60.66 -78.02
CA ALA A 8 20.69 -62.09 -78.01
C ALA A 8 19.30 -62.39 -78.60
N GLN A 9 18.40 -61.41 -78.62
CA GLN A 9 17.07 -61.53 -79.26
C GLN A 9 17.06 -61.17 -80.75
N GLY A 10 18.23 -60.85 -81.34
CA GLY A 10 18.36 -60.59 -82.77
C GLY A 10 18.02 -59.17 -83.20
N LEU A 11 17.92 -58.21 -82.27
CA LEU A 11 17.73 -56.80 -82.63
C LEU A 11 19.00 -56.20 -83.24
N THR A 12 18.82 -55.27 -84.17
CA THR A 12 19.93 -54.51 -84.75
C THR A 12 20.46 -53.46 -83.77
N GLU A 13 21.71 -53.03 -83.95
CA GLU A 13 22.36 -52.05 -83.08
C GLU A 13 21.60 -50.71 -83.02
N GLU A 14 21.00 -50.29 -84.15
CA GLU A 14 20.15 -49.09 -84.21
C GLU A 14 18.86 -49.23 -83.38
N GLN A 15 18.18 -50.37 -83.47
CA GLN A 15 16.98 -50.65 -82.67
C GLN A 15 17.29 -50.70 -81.18
N ILE A 16 18.43 -51.31 -80.81
CA ILE A 16 18.90 -51.37 -79.43
C ILE A 16 19.19 -49.97 -78.90
N ASN A 17 19.89 -49.13 -79.67
CA ASN A 17 20.20 -47.76 -79.28
C ASN A 17 18.94 -46.93 -79.04
N PHE A 18 17.92 -47.08 -79.89
CA PHE A 18 16.62 -46.42 -79.71
C PHE A 18 15.90 -46.88 -78.44
N ILE A 19 15.79 -48.19 -78.22
CA ILE A 19 15.12 -48.76 -77.03
C ILE A 19 15.84 -48.34 -75.75
N MET A 20 17.17 -48.40 -75.72
CA MET A 20 17.96 -47.99 -74.56
C MET A 20 17.83 -46.49 -74.27
N ALA A 21 17.70 -45.66 -75.31
CA ALA A 21 17.46 -44.23 -75.15
C ALA A 21 16.08 -43.94 -74.55
N GLU A 22 15.01 -44.57 -75.06
CA GLU A 22 13.65 -44.44 -74.50
C GLU A 22 13.57 -45.00 -73.08
N ASN A 23 14.14 -46.19 -72.82
CA ASN A 23 14.19 -46.77 -71.48
C ASN A 23 14.98 -45.88 -70.51
N GLY A 24 16.07 -45.25 -70.98
CA GLY A 24 16.83 -44.28 -70.21
C GLY A 24 16.00 -43.07 -69.81
N LYS A 25 15.17 -42.53 -70.72
CA LYS A 25 14.25 -41.43 -70.41
C LYS A 25 13.24 -41.84 -69.34
N ASP A 26 12.61 -43.00 -69.49
CA ASP A 26 11.61 -43.50 -68.53
C ASP A 26 12.22 -43.77 -67.15
N VAL A 27 13.36 -44.46 -67.10
CA VAL A 27 14.08 -44.74 -65.85
C VAL A 27 14.48 -43.44 -65.15
N ASN A 28 14.95 -42.44 -65.90
CA ASN A 28 15.30 -41.14 -65.34
C ASN A 28 14.07 -40.38 -64.84
N ALA A 29 12.94 -40.44 -65.56
CA ALA A 29 11.69 -39.83 -65.12
C ALA A 29 11.14 -40.47 -63.83
N VAL A 30 11.18 -41.80 -63.73
CA VAL A 30 10.77 -42.53 -62.51
C VAL A 30 11.73 -42.24 -61.36
N ARG A 31 13.04 -42.22 -61.61
CA ARG A 31 14.04 -41.87 -60.57
C ARG A 31 13.81 -40.47 -60.03
N ALA A 32 13.53 -39.49 -60.91
CA ALA A 32 13.21 -38.13 -60.49
C ALA A 32 11.96 -38.09 -59.58
N LYS A 33 10.88 -38.76 -59.98
CA LYS A 33 9.66 -38.85 -59.17
C LYS A 33 9.90 -39.54 -57.83
N LEU A 34 10.70 -40.61 -57.80
CA LEU A 34 11.05 -41.31 -56.57
C LEU A 34 11.83 -40.41 -55.63
N THR A 35 12.86 -39.73 -56.12
CA THR A 35 13.64 -38.78 -55.31
C THR A 35 12.78 -37.63 -54.78
N THR A 36 11.85 -37.10 -55.58
CA THR A 36 10.87 -36.10 -55.11
C THR A 36 9.98 -36.67 -54.01
N ALA A 37 9.40 -37.86 -54.22
CA ALA A 37 8.53 -38.49 -53.22
C ALA A 37 9.26 -38.84 -51.92
N GLU A 38 10.53 -39.26 -52.00
CA GLU A 38 11.37 -39.51 -50.82
C GLU A 38 11.65 -38.21 -50.06
N THR A 39 11.97 -37.12 -50.78
CA THR A 39 12.21 -35.80 -50.18
C THR A 39 10.96 -35.25 -49.50
N GLU A 40 9.80 -35.36 -50.16
CA GLU A 40 8.51 -34.96 -49.60
C GLU A 40 8.15 -35.78 -48.37
N ARG A 41 8.28 -37.12 -48.44
CA ARG A 41 8.05 -38.01 -47.30
C ARG A 41 8.93 -37.63 -46.11
N ASP A 42 10.22 -37.40 -46.34
CA ASP A 42 11.15 -37.08 -45.27
C ASP A 42 10.85 -35.70 -44.66
N THR A 43 10.43 -34.74 -45.48
CA THR A 43 9.94 -33.43 -45.04
C THR A 43 8.69 -33.56 -44.17
N TYR A 44 7.68 -34.32 -44.61
CA TYR A 44 6.45 -34.52 -43.84
C TYR A 44 6.69 -35.29 -42.54
N LYS A 45 7.60 -36.28 -42.56
CA LYS A 45 8.00 -37.01 -41.37
C LYS A 45 8.62 -36.06 -40.33
N GLN A 46 9.54 -35.21 -40.76
CA GLN A 46 10.16 -34.21 -39.88
C GLN A 46 9.11 -33.26 -39.29
N GLN A 47 8.20 -32.74 -40.12
CA GLN A 47 7.11 -31.87 -39.66
C GLN A 47 6.20 -32.56 -38.64
N ALA A 48 5.88 -33.84 -38.85
CA ALA A 48 5.06 -34.61 -37.92
C ALA A 48 5.78 -34.85 -36.58
N GLU A 49 7.07 -35.16 -36.60
CA GLU A 49 7.88 -35.32 -35.39
C GLU A 49 8.00 -34.02 -34.60
N ASP A 50 8.18 -32.89 -35.28
CA ASP A 50 8.28 -31.58 -34.63
C ASP A 50 6.92 -31.13 -34.07
N ALA A 51 5.82 -31.34 -34.80
CA ALA A 51 4.48 -31.10 -34.30
C ALA A 51 4.16 -31.98 -33.07
N GLN A 52 4.57 -33.25 -33.08
CA GLN A 52 4.39 -34.16 -31.95
C GLN A 52 5.14 -33.66 -30.70
N LYS A 53 6.38 -33.19 -30.87
CA LYS A 53 7.17 -32.60 -29.77
C LYS A 53 6.50 -31.34 -29.21
N GLU A 54 6.01 -30.46 -30.09
CA GLU A 54 5.33 -29.24 -29.68
C GLU A 54 4.04 -29.55 -28.90
N ILE A 55 3.22 -30.48 -29.40
CA ILE A 55 2.00 -30.96 -28.74
C ILE A 55 2.32 -31.54 -27.36
N GLN A 56 3.40 -32.31 -27.23
CA GLN A 56 3.80 -32.86 -25.94
C GLN A 56 4.23 -31.75 -24.98
N GLY A 57 4.98 -30.75 -25.47
CA GLY A 57 5.34 -29.56 -24.70
C GLY A 57 4.13 -28.84 -24.10
N TYR A 58 3.05 -28.67 -24.87
CA TYR A 58 1.81 -28.07 -24.36
C TYR A 58 1.08 -28.97 -23.36
N LYS A 59 1.12 -30.30 -23.51
CA LYS A 59 0.50 -31.25 -22.58
C LYS A 59 1.26 -31.35 -21.25
N ASP A 60 2.57 -31.20 -21.29
CA ASP A 60 3.43 -31.23 -20.11
C ASP A 60 3.37 -29.92 -19.30
N MET A 61 2.77 -28.85 -19.87
CA MET A 61 2.51 -27.62 -19.11
C MET A 61 1.50 -27.90 -18.00
N ASP A 62 1.89 -27.57 -16.77
CA ASP A 62 1.02 -27.64 -15.59
C ASP A 62 0.04 -26.45 -15.56
N ILE A 63 -0.96 -26.49 -16.44
CA ILE A 63 -1.99 -25.46 -16.55
C ILE A 63 -2.81 -25.37 -15.25
N GLU A 64 -3.02 -26.50 -14.56
CA GLU A 64 -3.74 -26.53 -13.28
C GLU A 64 -2.94 -25.82 -12.19
N GLY A 65 -1.64 -26.11 -12.07
CA GLY A 65 -0.75 -25.42 -11.14
C GLY A 65 -0.65 -23.92 -11.41
N ILE A 66 -0.59 -23.49 -12.69
CA ILE A 66 -0.60 -22.07 -13.06
C ILE A 66 -1.91 -21.39 -12.62
N LYS A 67 -3.07 -22.01 -12.88
CA LYS A 67 -4.38 -21.48 -12.46
C LYS A 67 -4.50 -21.40 -10.94
N GLN A 68 -4.00 -22.42 -10.23
CA GLN A 68 -4.00 -22.44 -8.77
C GLN A 68 -3.10 -21.34 -8.21
N ALA A 69 -1.89 -21.15 -8.77
CA ALA A 69 -0.99 -20.09 -8.37
C ALA A 69 -1.61 -18.69 -8.57
N ALA A 70 -2.29 -18.46 -9.70
CA ALA A 70 -2.99 -17.20 -9.97
C ALA A 70 -4.10 -16.93 -8.93
N THR A 71 -4.93 -17.94 -8.64
CA THR A 71 -6.01 -17.85 -7.64
C THR A 71 -5.46 -17.59 -6.23
N ASN A 72 -4.37 -18.26 -5.87
CA ASN A 72 -3.70 -18.06 -4.59
C ASN A 72 -3.14 -16.64 -4.47
N TRP A 73 -2.54 -16.11 -5.53
CA TRP A 73 -2.02 -14.74 -5.57
C TRP A 73 -3.13 -13.70 -5.45
N GLU A 74 -4.23 -13.87 -6.17
CA GLU A 74 -5.40 -13.00 -6.08
C GLU A 74 -5.98 -12.97 -4.66
N THR A 75 -6.14 -14.15 -4.05
CA THR A 75 -6.64 -14.28 -2.68
C THR A 75 -5.71 -13.59 -1.68
N LYS A 76 -4.40 -13.83 -1.80
CA LYS A 76 -3.39 -13.20 -0.94
C LYS A 76 -3.39 -11.69 -1.09
N TYR A 77 -3.41 -11.19 -2.32
CA TYR A 77 -3.44 -9.76 -2.62
C TYR A 77 -4.67 -9.07 -1.99
N ASN A 78 -5.86 -9.64 -2.17
CA ASN A 78 -7.08 -9.08 -1.59
C ASN A 78 -7.08 -9.11 -0.06
N THR A 79 -6.54 -10.18 0.54
CA THR A 79 -6.38 -10.30 2.00
C THR A 79 -5.40 -9.25 2.53
N ASP A 80 -4.25 -9.10 1.87
CA ASP A 80 -3.22 -8.13 2.26
C ASP A 80 -3.73 -6.69 2.11
N LEU A 81 -4.52 -6.40 1.08
CA LEU A 81 -5.15 -5.09 0.87
C LEU A 81 -6.16 -4.76 1.98
N GLN A 82 -7.03 -5.70 2.34
CA GLN A 82 -7.98 -5.52 3.45
C GLN A 82 -7.26 -5.34 4.80
N ALA A 83 -6.22 -6.12 5.04
CA ALA A 83 -5.41 -5.99 6.25
C ALA A 83 -4.68 -4.64 6.32
N LEU A 84 -4.19 -4.14 5.18
CA LEU A 84 -3.54 -2.85 5.09
C LEU A 84 -4.54 -1.70 5.31
N GLN A 85 -5.71 -1.77 4.68
CA GLN A 85 -6.77 -0.78 4.87
C GLN A 85 -7.20 -0.72 6.34
N THR A 86 -7.43 -1.88 6.96
CA THR A 86 -7.76 -1.99 8.38
C THR A 86 -6.69 -1.33 9.26
N LYS A 87 -5.40 -1.61 9.00
CA LYS A 87 -4.29 -0.98 9.75
C LYS A 87 -4.25 0.53 9.55
N LEU A 88 -4.51 1.02 8.34
CA LEU A 88 -4.49 2.45 8.04
C LEU A 88 -5.65 3.15 8.77
N ASP A 89 -6.84 2.56 8.74
CA ASP A 89 -8.01 3.07 9.45
C ASP A 89 -7.77 3.07 10.98
N GLU A 90 -7.19 2.01 11.53
CA GLU A 90 -6.77 1.94 12.93
C GLU A 90 -5.75 3.02 13.28
N GLN A 91 -4.73 3.23 12.46
CA GLN A 91 -3.71 4.28 12.67
C GLN A 91 -4.32 5.68 12.61
N GLN A 92 -5.19 5.94 11.63
CA GLN A 92 -5.85 7.23 11.48
C GLN A 92 -6.74 7.53 12.70
N ARG A 93 -7.48 6.54 13.18
CA ARG A 93 -8.29 6.68 14.40
C ARG A 93 -7.42 6.89 15.63
N ASP A 94 -6.35 6.12 15.80
CA ASP A 94 -5.43 6.27 16.93
C ASP A 94 -4.79 7.65 16.97
N PHE A 95 -4.40 8.18 15.80
CA PHE A 95 -3.88 9.54 15.69
C PHE A 95 -4.93 10.59 16.07
N ALA A 96 -6.14 10.49 15.49
CA ALA A 96 -7.23 11.39 15.80
C ALA A 96 -7.62 11.35 17.28
N MET A 97 -7.59 10.18 17.94
CA MET A 97 -7.88 10.05 19.37
C MET A 97 -6.82 10.75 20.22
N LYS A 98 -5.54 10.58 19.87
CA LYS A 98 -4.43 11.25 20.56
C LYS A 98 -4.51 12.76 20.42
N GLU A 99 -4.83 13.26 19.22
CA GLU A 99 -5.04 14.68 18.97
C GLU A 99 -6.23 15.22 19.78
N TYR A 100 -7.37 14.51 19.73
CA TYR A 100 -8.58 14.87 20.45
C TYR A 100 -8.36 14.95 21.97
N ILE A 101 -7.78 13.92 22.56
CA ILE A 101 -7.47 13.86 23.99
C ILE A 101 -6.41 14.90 24.37
N GLY A 102 -5.46 15.19 23.47
CA GLY A 102 -4.46 16.24 23.65
C GLY A 102 -5.03 17.66 23.78
N THR A 103 -6.29 17.88 23.39
CA THR A 103 -6.97 19.17 23.61
C THR A 103 -7.45 19.39 25.05
N TYR A 104 -7.42 18.35 25.89
CA TYR A 104 -7.88 18.40 27.28
C TYR A 104 -6.70 18.32 28.27
N ASN A 105 -6.76 19.13 29.32
CA ASN A 105 -5.80 19.09 30.42
C ASN A 105 -6.27 18.09 31.48
N PHE A 106 -5.58 16.97 31.61
CA PHE A 106 -5.84 15.96 32.65
C PHE A 106 -4.91 16.16 33.85
N THR A 107 -5.35 15.75 35.04
CA THR A 107 -4.54 15.87 36.28
C THR A 107 -3.36 14.90 36.34
N SER A 108 -3.39 13.83 35.54
CA SER A 108 -2.30 12.84 35.46
C SER A 108 -2.31 12.12 34.10
N GLU A 109 -1.14 11.66 33.65
CA GLU A 109 -1.01 10.84 32.45
C GLU A 109 -1.79 9.51 32.58
N LEU A 110 -1.92 8.97 33.80
CA LEU A 110 -2.72 7.77 34.05
C LEU A 110 -4.21 7.99 33.77
N VAL A 111 -4.72 9.18 34.11
CA VAL A 111 -6.12 9.55 33.84
C VAL A 111 -6.33 9.68 32.33
N LYS A 112 -5.42 10.36 31.64
CA LYS A 112 -5.44 10.50 30.18
C LYS A 112 -5.48 9.14 29.46
N GLU A 113 -4.62 8.20 29.85
CA GLU A 113 -4.62 6.83 29.29
C GLU A 113 -5.92 6.08 29.60
N ALA A 114 -6.49 6.24 30.80
CA ALA A 114 -7.77 5.63 31.16
C ALA A 114 -8.95 6.20 30.35
N VAL A 115 -8.96 7.51 30.09
CA VAL A 115 -9.96 8.16 29.21
C VAL A 115 -9.79 7.73 27.76
N LEU A 116 -8.54 7.59 27.30
CA LEU A 116 -8.23 7.07 25.97
C LEU A 116 -8.72 5.64 25.79
N ALA A 117 -8.50 4.77 26.77
CA ALA A 117 -9.01 3.40 26.75
C ALA A 117 -10.55 3.35 26.71
N GLN A 118 -11.23 4.23 27.47
CA GLN A 118 -12.69 4.32 27.43
C GLN A 118 -13.21 4.84 26.09
N LEU A 119 -12.57 5.86 25.50
CA LEU A 119 -12.90 6.36 24.15
C LEU A 119 -12.70 5.28 23.09
N LYS A 120 -11.61 4.51 23.16
CA LYS A 120 -11.37 3.36 22.27
C LYS A 120 -12.45 2.30 22.41
N ALA A 121 -12.87 1.98 23.64
CA ALA A 121 -13.90 0.98 23.92
C ALA A 121 -15.30 1.39 23.44
N LYS A 122 -15.59 2.68 23.32
CA LYS A 122 -16.87 3.19 22.80
C LYS A 122 -17.01 3.10 21.28
N ASP A 123 -15.88 2.91 20.58
CA ASP A 123 -15.79 2.79 19.14
C ASP A 123 -16.59 3.85 18.34
N PHE A 124 -16.41 5.11 18.71
CA PHE A 124 -17.08 6.22 18.01
C PHE A 124 -16.66 6.25 16.53
N LYS A 125 -17.65 6.58 15.67
CA LYS A 125 -17.40 6.78 14.24
C LYS A 125 -16.58 8.05 14.04
N LEU A 126 -15.53 7.94 13.22
CA LEU A 126 -14.72 9.07 12.79
C LEU A 126 -15.34 9.67 11.53
N ASP A 127 -15.76 10.94 11.59
CA ASP A 127 -16.30 11.70 10.47
C ASP A 127 -15.47 12.98 10.29
N ASN A 128 -14.88 13.19 9.11
CA ASN A 128 -14.00 14.31 8.80
C ASN A 128 -12.93 14.61 9.88
N GLY A 129 -12.35 13.57 10.49
CA GLY A 129 -11.32 13.72 11.53
C GLY A 129 -11.85 14.01 12.94
N LYS A 130 -13.18 14.00 13.14
CA LYS A 130 -13.82 14.16 14.46
C LYS A 130 -14.60 12.91 14.85
N PHE A 131 -14.57 12.56 16.13
CA PHE A 131 -15.36 11.44 16.64
C PHE A 131 -16.78 11.90 16.97
N LEU A 132 -17.77 11.38 16.25
CA LEU A 132 -19.18 11.67 16.50
C LEU A 132 -19.58 11.13 17.88
N GLY A 133 -20.00 12.02 18.79
CA GLY A 133 -20.40 11.69 20.16
C GLY A 133 -19.26 11.67 21.19
N ALA A 134 -18.00 11.91 20.78
CA ALA A 134 -16.89 12.02 21.72
C ALA A 134 -16.99 13.27 22.60
N ASP A 135 -17.50 14.38 22.07
CA ASP A 135 -17.69 15.63 22.81
C ASP A 135 -18.72 15.48 23.93
N ASP A 136 -19.85 14.84 23.65
CA ASP A 136 -20.87 14.54 24.64
C ASP A 136 -20.33 13.61 25.73
N PHE A 137 -19.61 12.55 25.33
CA PHE A 137 -18.95 11.63 26.26
C PHE A 137 -17.94 12.36 27.17
N MET A 138 -17.11 13.25 26.61
CA MET A 138 -16.14 14.00 27.39
C MET A 138 -16.81 15.01 28.33
N ALA A 139 -17.93 15.62 27.92
CA ALA A 139 -18.72 16.50 28.77
C ALA A 139 -19.32 15.73 29.96
N GLU A 140 -19.92 14.57 29.72
CA GLU A 140 -20.41 13.69 30.78
C GLU A 140 -19.27 13.27 31.72
N LEU A 141 -18.12 12.90 31.18
CA LEU A 141 -16.96 12.49 31.98
C LEU A 141 -16.43 13.61 32.87
N LYS A 142 -16.42 14.87 32.37
CA LYS A 142 -16.10 16.06 33.17
C LYS A 142 -17.08 16.29 34.31
N THR A 143 -18.38 16.07 34.08
CA THR A 143 -19.39 16.22 35.13
C THR A 143 -19.31 15.11 36.18
N ALA A 144 -19.04 13.88 35.76
CA ALA A 144 -18.95 12.72 36.64
C ALA A 144 -17.64 12.72 37.46
N ASN A 145 -16.53 13.18 36.87
CA ASN A 145 -15.22 13.20 37.51
C ASN A 145 -14.53 14.57 37.35
N PRO A 146 -15.00 15.63 38.06
CA PRO A 146 -14.40 16.97 37.93
C PRO A 146 -12.91 17.01 38.29
N THR A 147 -12.49 16.20 39.27
CA THR A 147 -11.09 16.11 39.74
C THR A 147 -10.14 15.42 38.76
N ALA A 148 -10.66 14.81 37.69
CA ALA A 148 -9.85 14.16 36.65
C ALA A 148 -9.28 15.15 35.64
N PHE A 149 -9.86 16.35 35.58
CA PHE A 149 -9.46 17.43 34.67
C PHE A 149 -8.79 18.53 35.48
N ALA A 150 -7.63 19.00 35.00
CA ALA A 150 -6.97 20.13 35.62
C ALA A 150 -7.79 21.40 35.32
N GLU A 151 -8.02 22.23 36.34
CA GLU A 151 -8.51 23.59 36.12
C GLU A 151 -7.49 24.33 35.26
N GLU A 152 -7.95 25.15 34.31
CA GLU A 152 -7.05 26.05 33.60
C GLU A 152 -6.40 26.95 34.65
N ASP A 153 -5.12 26.71 34.92
CA ASP A 153 -4.28 27.62 35.69
C ASP A 153 -4.34 28.97 34.98
N ILE A 154 -5.20 29.86 35.47
CA ILE A 154 -4.98 31.29 35.34
C ILE A 154 -3.62 31.49 35.99
N LYS A 155 -2.56 31.52 35.18
CA LYS A 155 -1.19 31.84 35.61
C LYS A 155 -1.27 33.13 36.41
N LYS A 156 -1.43 33.02 37.73
CA LYS A 156 -1.32 34.16 38.62
C LYS A 156 0.12 34.63 38.47
N PRO A 157 0.36 35.90 38.10
CA PRO A 157 1.71 36.38 37.92
C PRO A 157 2.50 36.17 39.23
N PRO A 158 3.80 35.82 39.14
CA PRO A 158 4.61 35.60 40.32
C PRO A 158 4.60 36.85 41.19
N THR A 159 4.25 36.69 42.47
CA THR A 159 4.31 37.79 43.43
C THR A 159 5.77 37.98 43.85
N ILE A 160 6.38 39.07 43.42
CA ILE A 160 7.72 39.48 43.87
C ILE A 160 7.58 39.99 45.31
N THR A 161 8.03 39.22 46.29
CA THR A 161 8.20 39.73 47.66
C THR A 161 9.64 40.21 47.85
N LEU A 162 9.84 41.53 47.84
CA LEU A 162 11.09 42.16 48.25
C LEU A 162 11.18 42.17 49.81
N PRO A 163 12.30 41.74 50.41
CA PRO A 163 12.43 41.74 51.85
C PRO A 163 12.57 43.18 52.39
N GLY A 164 11.62 43.62 53.22
CA GLY A 164 11.78 44.83 54.05
C GLY A 164 10.67 45.89 53.99
N VAL A 165 9.65 45.76 53.13
CA VAL A 165 8.55 46.74 53.06
C VAL A 165 7.30 46.20 53.76
N LYS A 166 6.89 46.85 54.86
CA LYS A 166 5.58 46.62 55.49
C LYS A 166 4.50 47.14 54.55
N THR A 167 3.81 46.25 53.85
CA THR A 167 2.60 46.61 53.08
C THR A 167 1.45 46.95 54.04
N PRO A 168 0.67 48.02 53.78
CA PRO A 168 -0.56 48.28 54.52
C PRO A 168 -1.67 47.28 54.12
N PRO A 169 -2.67 47.04 54.98
CA PRO A 169 -3.74 46.08 54.70
C PRO A 169 -4.58 46.54 53.50
N ALA A 170 -4.88 45.59 52.62
CA ALA A 170 -5.67 45.80 51.41
C ALA A 170 -7.09 46.29 51.75
N GLY A 171 -7.54 47.38 51.11
CA GLY A 171 -8.97 47.76 51.08
C GLY A 171 -9.34 49.23 51.33
N LYS A 172 -8.42 50.13 51.69
CA LYS A 172 -8.73 51.57 51.79
C LYS A 172 -8.43 52.29 50.48
N LYS A 173 -9.45 52.90 49.86
CA LYS A 173 -9.28 53.87 48.77
C LYS A 173 -8.65 55.13 49.36
N ILE A 174 -7.38 55.38 49.03
CA ILE A 174 -6.66 56.58 49.44
C ILE A 174 -7.22 57.75 48.63
N THR A 175 -7.54 58.86 49.29
CA THR A 175 -8.12 60.04 48.61
C THR A 175 -7.05 60.80 47.84
N MET A 176 -7.42 61.50 46.76
CA MET A 176 -6.46 62.29 45.96
C MET A 176 -5.71 63.34 46.80
N THR A 177 -6.36 63.86 47.86
CA THR A 177 -5.74 64.77 48.84
C THR A 177 -4.63 64.09 49.65
N GLU A 178 -4.83 62.84 50.07
CA GLU A 178 -3.80 62.05 50.76
C GLU A 178 -2.65 61.68 49.82
N LEU A 179 -2.93 61.42 48.55
CA LEU A 179 -1.91 61.13 47.53
C LEU A 179 -0.98 62.33 47.29
N MET A 180 -1.55 63.54 47.22
CA MET A 180 -0.77 64.78 47.07
C MET A 180 0.08 65.08 48.31
N ALA A 181 -0.43 64.79 49.52
CA ALA A 181 0.35 64.94 50.76
C ALA A 181 1.55 63.96 50.81
N LEU A 182 1.35 62.71 50.36
CA LEU A 182 2.41 61.70 50.28
C LEU A 182 3.51 62.06 49.28
N LYS A 183 3.14 62.61 48.11
CA LYS A 183 4.12 63.10 47.12
C LYS A 183 4.88 64.34 47.58
N ASN A 184 4.23 65.22 48.36
CA ASN A 184 4.90 66.41 48.89
C ASN A 184 5.87 66.05 50.03
N ALA A 185 5.52 65.05 50.86
CA ALA A 185 6.40 64.55 51.92
C ALA A 185 7.54 63.67 51.39
N ASN A 186 7.32 62.96 50.28
CA ASN A 186 8.29 62.09 49.62
C ASN A 186 8.29 62.36 48.11
N PRO A 187 9.14 63.29 47.62
CA PRO A 187 9.13 63.74 46.22
C PRO A 187 9.38 62.62 45.19
N ASP A 188 10.09 61.56 45.60
CA ASP A 188 10.48 60.43 44.74
C ASP A 188 9.50 59.24 44.80
N MET A 189 8.36 59.38 45.49
CA MET A 189 7.36 58.33 45.56
C MET A 189 6.57 58.24 44.24
N ASP A 190 6.64 57.08 43.58
CA ASP A 190 5.83 56.80 42.40
C ASP A 190 4.35 56.58 42.78
N ILE A 191 3.53 57.58 42.46
CA ILE A 191 2.08 57.58 42.72
C ILE A 191 1.24 57.05 41.54
N THR A 192 1.89 56.72 40.42
CA THR A 192 1.23 56.21 39.20
C THR A 192 0.35 54.97 39.43
N PRO A 193 0.64 54.06 40.39
CA PRO A 193 -0.23 52.91 40.68
C PRO A 193 -1.56 53.25 41.37
N TYR A 194 -1.75 54.50 41.84
CA TYR A 194 -2.88 54.91 42.68
C TYR A 194 -3.80 55.98 42.04
N LEU A 195 -3.44 56.47 40.85
CA LEU A 195 -4.27 57.34 39.98
C LEU A 195 -5.25 56.48 39.17
#